data_AF-A0A5N5XR09-F1
#
_entry.id   AF-A0A5N5XR09-F1
#
_cell.length_a   1.000
_cell.length_b   1.000
_cell.length_c   1.000
_cell.angle_alpha   90.00
_cell.angle_beta   90.00
_cell.angle_gamma   90.00
#
_symmetry.space_group_name_H-M   'P 1'
#
loop_
_entity.id
_entity.type
_entity.pdbx_description
1 polymer ?
#
loop_
_entity_poly.entity_id
_entity_poly.type
_entity_poly.pdbx_seq_one_letter_code
_entity_poly.pdbx_strand_id
1 'polypeptide(L)'
;MSPQIFKKYSLKLKKEIIEAKQKGLTNQQIIQKFGLKEKHFIYKSIKEEQLTSYPNKIRNYSLETKQKVVMAIKTGLMSNSQIVKKFNLSNKSLIYAWLTKFKITDFKRKTSTLFFRN
;
A
#
# COMPACT_ATOMS: atom_id res chain seq x y z
N MET A 1 -0.98 -42.44 -19.38
CA MET A 1 -0.39 -41.48 -18.41
C MET A 1 -1.01 -40.11 -18.67
N SER A 2 -1.87 -39.61 -17.77
CA SER A 2 -2.77 -38.47 -18.07
C SER A 2 -2.05 -37.12 -18.16
N PRO A 3 -2.32 -36.31 -19.20
CA PRO A 3 -1.98 -34.90 -19.19
C PRO A 3 -3.04 -34.14 -18.36
N GLN A 4 -2.80 -33.97 -17.06
CA GLN A 4 -3.65 -33.15 -16.16
C GLN A 4 -3.42 -31.65 -16.40
N ILE A 5 -3.57 -31.22 -17.64
CA ILE A 5 -3.67 -29.82 -18.01
C ILE A 5 -5.15 -29.47 -17.80
N PHE A 6 -5.46 -28.49 -16.95
CA PHE A 6 -6.81 -27.99 -16.59
C PHE A 6 -7.50 -28.46 -15.30
N LYS A 7 -6.78 -28.60 -14.18
CA LYS A 7 -7.30 -28.10 -12.88
C LYS A 7 -6.75 -26.69 -12.69
N LYS A 8 -7.41 -25.69 -13.31
CA LYS A 8 -6.99 -24.28 -13.44
C LYS A 8 -6.98 -23.55 -12.07
N TYR A 9 -6.16 -24.03 -11.15
CA TYR A 9 -5.99 -23.64 -9.74
C TYR A 9 -6.99 -24.25 -8.76
N SER A 10 -6.68 -25.46 -8.31
CA SER A 10 -7.40 -26.12 -7.22
C SER A 10 -7.33 -25.31 -5.91
N LEU A 11 -8.37 -25.39 -5.08
CA LEU A 11 -8.40 -24.80 -3.74
C LEU A 11 -7.16 -25.17 -2.91
N LYS A 12 -6.67 -26.40 -3.07
CA LYS A 12 -5.44 -26.89 -2.43
C LYS A 12 -4.22 -26.04 -2.78
N LEU A 13 -4.02 -25.73 -4.06
CA LEU A 13 -2.89 -24.93 -4.52
C LEU A 13 -2.95 -23.49 -4.01
N LYS A 14 -4.15 -22.90 -3.91
CA LYS A 14 -4.31 -21.55 -3.35
C LYS A 14 -3.89 -21.49 -1.88
N LYS A 15 -4.30 -22.48 -1.08
CA LYS A 15 -3.91 -22.59 0.34
C LYS A 15 -2.40 -22.74 0.51
N GLU A 16 -1.76 -23.59 -0.28
CA GLU A 16 -0.30 -23.79 -0.22
C GLU A 16 0.49 -22.52 -0.58
N ILE A 17 0.00 -21.72 -1.55
CA ILE A 17 0.59 -20.42 -1.91
C ILE A 17 0.48 -19.42 -0.75
N ILE A 18 -0.68 -19.39 -0.07
CA ILE A 18 -0.92 -18.49 1.06
C ILE A 18 -0.05 -18.86 2.25
N GLU A 19 0.04 -20.15 2.60
CA GLU A 19 0.93 -20.64 3.65
C GLU A 19 2.40 -20.30 3.35
N ALA A 20 2.84 -20.49 2.10
CA ALA A 20 4.19 -20.11 1.69
C ALA A 20 4.42 -18.60 1.87
N LYS A 21 3.41 -17.77 1.59
CA LYS A 21 3.48 -16.33 1.81
C LYS A 21 3.54 -15.96 3.29
N GLN A 22 2.76 -16.62 4.14
CA GLN A 22 2.78 -16.44 5.60
C GLN A 22 4.12 -16.85 6.22
N LYS A 23 4.78 -17.87 5.66
CA LYS A 23 6.13 -18.30 6.04
C LYS A 23 7.24 -17.33 5.58
N GLY A 24 6.89 -16.22 4.94
CA GLY A 24 7.83 -15.17 4.55
C GLY A 24 8.50 -15.36 3.18
N LEU A 25 8.04 -16.30 2.35
CA LEU A 25 8.63 -16.52 1.04
C LEU A 25 8.38 -15.33 0.10
N THR A 26 9.37 -15.05 -0.75
CA THR A 26 9.27 -14.04 -1.79
C THR A 26 8.40 -14.55 -2.95
N ASN A 27 7.85 -13.63 -3.74
CA ASN A 27 6.99 -14.00 -4.87
C ASN A 27 7.76 -14.84 -5.91
N GLN A 28 9.07 -14.59 -6.09
CA GLN A 28 9.91 -15.36 -7.02
C GLN A 28 10.10 -16.79 -6.54
N GLN A 29 10.34 -17.00 -5.24
CA GLN A 29 10.45 -18.33 -4.65
C GLN A 29 9.15 -19.11 -4.78
N ILE A 30 8.00 -18.46 -4.56
CA ILE A 30 6.68 -19.07 -4.74
C ILE A 30 6.44 -19.44 -6.20
N ILE A 31 6.80 -18.57 -7.15
CA ILE A 31 6.68 -18.83 -8.59
C ILE A 31 7.48 -20.08 -8.99
N GLN A 32 8.75 -20.15 -8.57
CA GLN A 32 9.63 -21.28 -8.88
C GLN A 32 9.13 -22.57 -8.23
N LYS A 33 8.74 -22.50 -6.95
CA LYS A 33 8.28 -23.66 -6.17
C LYS A 33 6.99 -24.29 -6.71
N PHE A 34 6.06 -23.46 -7.18
CA PHE A 34 4.73 -23.91 -7.62
C PHE A 34 4.55 -23.86 -9.15
N GLY A 35 5.60 -23.58 -9.92
CA GLY A 35 5.55 -23.52 -11.39
C GLY A 35 4.58 -22.48 -11.93
N LEU A 36 4.40 -21.36 -11.22
CA LEU A 36 3.44 -20.33 -11.61
C LEU A 36 3.99 -19.51 -12.77
N LYS A 37 3.22 -19.39 -13.86
CA LYS A 37 3.62 -18.53 -15.00
C LYS A 37 3.56 -17.04 -14.67
N GLU A 38 2.65 -16.64 -13.77
CA GLU A 38 2.36 -15.23 -13.52
C GLU A 38 2.29 -14.90 -12.03
N LYS A 39 2.97 -13.81 -11.63
CA LYS A 39 2.91 -13.24 -10.28
C LYS A 39 1.50 -12.83 -9.86
N HIS A 40 0.64 -12.46 -10.82
CA HIS A 40 -0.73 -12.03 -10.55
C HIS A 40 -1.54 -13.12 -9.83
N PHE A 41 -1.22 -14.39 -10.07
CA PHE A 41 -1.89 -15.51 -9.45
C PHE A 41 -1.70 -15.57 -7.93
N ILE A 42 -0.53 -15.15 -7.43
CA ILE A 42 -0.25 -15.06 -5.99
C ILE A 42 -1.16 -14.00 -5.35
N TYR A 43 -1.22 -12.80 -5.95
CA TYR A 43 -2.07 -11.72 -5.45
C TYR A 43 -3.55 -12.08 -5.52
N LYS A 44 -3.99 -12.73 -6.61
CA LYS A 44 -5.36 -13.22 -6.78
C LYS A 44 -5.72 -14.26 -5.73
N SER A 45 -4.84 -15.24 -5.47
CA SER A 45 -5.06 -16.28 -4.45
C SER A 45 -5.16 -15.70 -3.04
N ILE A 46 -4.26 -14.76 -2.69
CA ILE A 46 -4.30 -14.08 -1.40
C ILE A 46 -5.58 -13.22 -1.28
N LYS A 47 -5.95 -12.51 -2.35
CA LYS A 47 -7.15 -11.65 -2.37
C LYS A 47 -8.46 -12.45 -2.28
N GLU A 48 -8.52 -13.62 -2.92
CA GLU A 48 -9.71 -14.47 -2.93
C GLU A 48 -9.94 -15.22 -1.62
N GLU A 49 -8.87 -15.63 -0.91
CA GLU A 49 -8.99 -16.21 0.44
C GLU A 49 -9.03 -15.15 1.55
N GLN A 50 -8.63 -13.89 1.27
CA GLN A 50 -8.75 -12.76 2.20
C GLN A 50 -9.69 -11.67 1.66
N LEU A 51 -11.00 -11.88 1.80
CA LEU A 51 -12.02 -10.87 1.48
C LEU A 51 -11.94 -9.57 2.31
N THR A 52 -11.08 -9.41 3.34
CA THR A 52 -11.01 -8.14 4.09
C THR A 52 -9.67 -7.75 4.73
N SER A 53 -8.63 -8.58 4.73
CA SER A 53 -7.43 -8.27 5.53
C SER A 53 -6.11 -8.57 4.82
N TYR A 54 -5.92 -8.01 3.63
CA TYR A 54 -4.57 -7.79 3.14
C TYR A 54 -3.87 -6.89 4.17
N PRO A 55 -2.70 -7.26 4.73
CA PRO A 55 -1.95 -6.36 5.59
C PRO A 55 -1.33 -5.28 4.70
N ASN A 56 -2.15 -4.36 4.19
CA ASN A 56 -1.68 -3.02 3.98
C ASN A 56 -1.12 -2.63 5.34
N LYS A 57 0.21 -2.47 5.43
CA LYS A 57 0.86 -1.74 6.52
C LYS A 57 0.35 -0.30 6.44
N ILE A 58 -0.91 -0.09 6.82
CA ILE A 58 -1.45 1.23 7.08
C ILE A 58 -0.66 1.68 8.29
N ARG A 59 0.36 2.52 8.04
CA ARG A 59 1.06 3.19 9.13
C ARG A 59 0.02 4.02 9.85
N ASN A 60 -0.41 3.54 11.01
CA ASN A 60 -1.35 4.25 11.86
C ASN A 60 -0.58 5.33 12.60
N TYR A 61 -0.88 6.58 12.27
CA TYR A 61 -0.34 7.74 12.97
C TYR A 61 -1.30 8.15 14.09
N SER A 62 -0.77 8.37 15.29
CA SER A 62 -1.56 8.86 16.43
C SER A 62 -2.17 10.22 16.11
N LEU A 63 -3.28 10.56 16.78
CA LEU A 63 -3.91 11.87 16.65
C LEU A 63 -2.93 13.00 16.96
N GLU A 64 -2.14 12.83 18.02
CA GLU A 64 -1.10 13.76 18.44
C GLU A 64 -0.07 14.01 17.33
N THR A 65 0.39 12.95 16.66
CA THR A 65 1.33 13.08 15.52
C THR A 65 0.71 13.91 14.40
N LYS A 66 -0.56 13.65 14.08
CA LYS A 66 -1.28 14.38 13.03
C LYS A 66 -1.41 15.87 13.40
N GLN A 67 -1.73 16.18 14.65
CA GLN A 67 -1.81 17.57 15.14
C GLN A 67 -0.45 18.27 15.06
N LYS A 68 0.63 17.63 15.51
CA LYS A 68 2.00 18.19 15.41
C LYS A 68 2.41 18.49 13.97
N VAL A 69 2.04 17.61 13.03
CA VAL A 69 2.29 17.82 11.60
C VAL A 69 1.51 19.03 11.05
N VAL A 70 0.23 19.15 11.39
CA VAL A 70 -0.59 20.30 10.99
C VAL A 70 -0.05 21.61 11.58
N MET A 71 0.37 21.61 12.85
CA MET A 71 1.00 22.78 13.47
C MET A 71 2.31 23.16 12.79
N ALA A 72 3.17 22.19 12.46
CA ALA A 72 4.43 22.44 11.76
C ALA A 72 4.21 23.05 10.36
N ILE A 73 3.11 22.73 9.69
CA ILE A 73 2.72 23.39 8.44
C ILE A 73 2.26 24.82 8.70
N LYS A 74 1.41 25.04 9.72
CA LYS A 74 0.91 26.37 10.06
C LYS A 74 2.03 27.35 10.44
N THR A 75 3.06 26.89 11.13
CA THR A 75 4.19 27.75 11.50
C THR A 75 5.06 28.15 10.32
N GLY A 76 5.00 27.42 9.19
CA GLY A 76 5.76 27.73 7.97
C GLY A 76 7.28 27.56 8.07
N LEU A 77 7.80 27.17 9.24
CA LEU A 77 9.25 27.05 9.49
C LEU A 77 9.89 25.83 8.83
N MET A 78 9.09 24.83 8.44
CA MET A 78 9.57 23.58 7.86
C MET A 78 8.88 23.30 6.53
N SER A 79 9.68 22.92 5.53
CA SER A 79 9.15 22.40 4.27
C SER A 79 8.48 21.03 4.46
N ASN A 80 7.58 20.67 3.54
CA ASN A 80 6.91 19.37 3.56
C ASN A 80 7.90 18.19 3.59
N SER A 81 9.06 18.31 2.94
CA SER A 81 10.11 17.28 2.95
C SER A 81 10.73 17.11 4.34
N GLN A 82 11.01 18.22 5.02
CA GLN A 82 11.54 18.19 6.38
C GLN A 82 10.51 17.63 7.37
N ILE A 83 9.23 17.96 7.20
CA ILE A 83 8.13 17.42 8.02
C ILE A 83 7.99 15.90 7.81
N VAL A 84 8.03 15.43 6.57
CA VAL A 84 7.98 13.99 6.26
C VAL A 84 9.11 13.24 6.98
N LYS A 85 10.34 13.76 6.92
CA LYS A 85 11.49 13.16 7.61
C LYS A 85 11.35 13.19 9.12
N LYS A 86 11.01 14.35 9.71
CA LYS A 86 10.90 14.56 11.16
C LYS A 86 9.86 13.64 11.81
N PHE A 87 8.74 13.41 11.14
CA PHE A 87 7.63 12.59 11.66
C PHE A 87 7.56 11.18 11.05
N ASN A 88 8.59 10.76 10.30
CA ASN A 88 8.65 9.45 9.61
C ASN A 88 7.37 9.12 8.81
N LEU A 89 6.88 10.12 8.08
CA LEU A 89 5.71 9.97 7.23
C LEU A 89 6.05 9.10 6.02
N SER A 90 5.13 8.24 5.60
CA SER A 90 5.36 7.40 4.41
C SER A 90 5.41 8.24 3.12
N ASN A 91 4.64 9.32 3.05
CA ASN A 91 4.65 10.25 1.92
C ASN A 91 4.08 11.62 2.31
N LYS A 92 4.33 12.61 1.44
CA LYS A 92 3.83 13.99 1.59
C LYS A 92 2.31 14.13 1.45
N SER A 93 1.64 13.17 0.79
CA SER A 93 0.18 13.23 0.57
C SER A 93 -0.61 13.11 1.88
N LEU A 94 -0.03 12.44 2.90
CA LEU A 94 -0.60 12.37 4.24
C LEU A 94 -0.76 13.75 4.88
N ILE A 95 0.18 14.67 4.64
CA ILE A 95 0.12 16.03 5.17
C ILE A 95 -1.15 16.71 4.65
N TYR A 96 -1.40 16.66 3.34
CA TYR A 96 -2.59 17.27 2.74
C TYR A 96 -3.88 16.61 3.22
N ALA A 97 -3.90 15.28 3.31
CA ALA A 97 -5.06 14.55 3.82
C ALA A 97 -5.42 14.98 5.26
N TRP A 98 -4.42 15.22 6.10
CA TRP A 98 -4.64 15.68 7.46
C TRP A 98 -5.06 17.15 7.50
N LEU A 99 -4.45 18.04 6.73
CA LEU A 99 -4.89 19.44 6.63
C LEU A 99 -6.38 19.53 6.26
N THR A 100 -6.82 18.75 5.26
CA THR A 100 -8.24 18.65 4.90
C THR A 100 -9.09 18.11 6.05
N LYS A 101 -8.64 17.04 6.73
CA LYS A 101 -9.38 16.45 7.86
C LYS A 101 -9.55 17.43 9.03
N PHE A 102 -8.56 18.29 9.27
CA PHE A 102 -8.61 19.35 10.28
C PHE A 102 -9.25 20.64 9.77
N LYS A 103 -9.87 20.64 8.59
CA LYS A 103 -10.54 21.79 7.96
C LYS A 103 -9.64 23.03 7.85
N ILE A 104 -8.35 22.83 7.55
CA ILE A 104 -7.38 23.90 7.35
C ILE A 104 -7.51 24.38 5.89
N THR A 105 -8.31 25.40 5.65
CA THR A 105 -8.68 25.88 4.30
C THR A 105 -7.66 26.79 3.64
N ASP A 106 -6.75 27.39 4.41
CA ASP A 106 -5.85 28.44 3.91
C ASP A 106 -4.62 27.89 3.16
N PHE A 107 -4.46 26.56 3.12
CA PHE A 107 -3.34 25.93 2.44
C PHE A 107 -3.70 25.66 0.96
N LYS A 108 -3.36 26.60 0.08
CA LYS A 108 -3.44 26.37 -1.37
C LYS A 108 -2.43 25.30 -1.77
N ARG A 109 -2.91 24.08 -2.06
CA ARG A 109 -2.12 23.08 -2.78
C ARG A 109 -1.69 23.73 -4.10
N LYS A 110 -0.39 23.94 -4.30
CA LYS A 110 0.15 24.20 -5.65
C LYS A 110 -0.08 22.92 -6.46
N THR A 111 -1.28 22.77 -7.02
CA THR A 111 -1.56 21.80 -8.06
C THR A 111 -0.77 22.25 -9.27
N SER A 112 0.22 21.47 -9.66
CA SER A 112 0.82 21.57 -10.99
C SER A 112 -0.30 21.25 -12.00
N THR A 113 -1.03 22.27 -12.44
CA THR A 113 -1.87 22.23 -13.62
C THR A 113 -0.94 22.12 -14.81
N LEU A 114 -0.65 20.90 -15.26
CA LEU A 114 -0.10 20.61 -16.57
C LEU A 114 -0.43 19.15 -16.85
N PHE A 115 -1.55 18.92 -17.53
CA PHE A 115 -1.80 17.88 -18.54
C PHE A 115 -3.26 18.02 -18.98
N PHE A 116 -3.57 19.13 -19.65
CA PHE A 116 -4.61 19.07 -20.69
C PHE A 116 -3.93 18.39 -21.89
N ARG A 117 -4.31 17.13 -22.13
CA ARG A 117 -4.08 16.45 -23.40
C ARG A 117 -4.97 17.15 -24.44
N ASN A 118 -4.34 17.74 -25.43
CA ASN A 118 -4.94 17.88 -26.77
C ASN A 118 -5.01 16.50 -27.42
#